data_AF-A0A2H9N7V9-F1
#
_entry.id   AF-A0A2H9N7V9-F1
#
_cell.length_a   1.000
_cell.length_b   1.000
_cell.length_c   1.000
_cell.angle_alpha   90.00
_cell.angle_beta   90.00
_cell.angle_gamma   90.00
#
_symmetry.space_group_name_H-M   'P 1'
#
loop_
_entity.id
_entity.type
_entity.pdbx_description
1 polymer ?
#
loop_
_entity_poly.entity_id
_entity_poly.type
_entity_poly.pdbx_seq_one_letter_code
_entity_poly.pdbx_strand_id
1 'polypeptide(L)'
;MEKSEEYPTKIFAVKTTTGQERNVAKLIAARIEMNNIPIKAILVPETLRGYIFVEAEGPHFVEEAIAGIRHVRSRIPGVVSFSEIERYIVRKPVIEELIENDIVEVTGGPFKGMRAKITRIDKSKGEVTLELLEASFTLPITVHSDYVKLVEKAKTEGGEA
;
A
#
# COMPACT_ATOMS: atom_id res chain seq x y z
N MET A 1 23.65 -17.12 -13.26
CA MET A 1 23.55 -16.79 -11.82
C MET A 1 22.87 -15.45 -11.73
N GLU A 2 21.60 -15.44 -11.33
CA GLU A 2 20.86 -14.21 -11.11
C GLU A 2 21.49 -13.47 -9.92
N LYS A 3 21.79 -12.18 -10.13
CA LYS A 3 22.38 -11.32 -9.13
C LYS A 3 21.27 -10.99 -8.13
N SER A 4 21.34 -11.52 -6.92
CA SER A 4 20.48 -11.07 -5.82
C SER A 4 20.77 -9.59 -5.59
N GLU A 5 19.80 -8.73 -5.84
CA GLU A 5 19.87 -7.33 -5.41
C GLU A 5 19.97 -7.32 -3.89
N GLU A 6 21.17 -7.07 -3.35
CA GLU A 6 21.35 -6.82 -1.92
C GLU A 6 20.79 -5.44 -1.63
N TYR A 7 19.53 -5.40 -1.20
CA TYR A 7 18.98 -4.23 -0.57
C TYR A 7 19.83 -3.93 0.68
N PRO A 8 20.28 -2.68 0.89
CA PRO A 8 21.14 -2.32 2.02
C PRO A 8 20.43 -2.51 3.37
N THR A 9 19.13 -2.69 3.35
CA THR A 9 18.25 -2.83 4.50
C THR A 9 17.65 -4.24 4.54
N LYS A 10 17.38 -4.70 5.77
CA LYS A 10 16.82 -6.02 6.08
C LYS A 10 15.54 -5.83 6.87
N ILE A 11 14.67 -6.82 6.77
CA ILE A 11 13.36 -6.81 7.44
C ILE A 11 13.44 -7.69 8.68
N PHE A 12 12.99 -7.16 9.80
CA PHE A 12 12.98 -7.85 11.08
C PHE A 12 11.56 -7.95 11.62
N ALA A 13 11.18 -9.11 12.12
CA ALA A 13 9.89 -9.30 12.79
C ALA A 13 10.00 -8.98 14.28
N VAL A 14 9.03 -8.23 14.79
CA VAL A 14 8.88 -7.94 16.22
C VAL A 14 7.56 -8.51 16.70
N LYS A 15 7.61 -9.34 17.74
CA LYS A 15 6.45 -9.94 18.37
C LYS A 15 5.82 -8.95 19.34
N THR A 16 4.52 -8.75 19.21
CA THR A 16 3.73 -7.85 20.05
C THR A 16 2.64 -8.64 20.79
N THR A 17 1.97 -7.97 21.73
CA THR A 17 0.67 -8.45 22.22
C THR A 17 -0.38 -8.32 21.12
N THR A 18 -1.09 -9.40 20.85
CA THR A 18 -2.22 -9.43 19.90
C THR A 18 -3.21 -8.29 20.16
N GLY A 19 -3.55 -7.54 19.12
CA GLY A 19 -4.46 -6.39 19.18
C GLY A 19 -3.79 -5.07 19.59
N GLN A 20 -2.48 -5.06 19.85
CA GLN A 20 -1.70 -3.86 20.17
C GLN A 20 -0.71 -3.46 19.06
N GLU A 21 -0.75 -4.10 17.90
CA GLU A 21 0.22 -3.94 16.81
C GLU A 21 0.32 -2.48 16.35
N ARG A 22 -0.82 -1.82 16.08
CA ARG A 22 -0.86 -0.41 15.69
C ARG A 22 -0.38 0.53 16.80
N ASN A 23 -0.72 0.25 18.05
CA ASN A 23 -0.29 1.07 19.19
C ASN A 23 1.23 0.96 19.41
N VAL A 24 1.76 -0.26 19.37
CA VAL A 24 3.20 -0.52 19.46
C VAL A 24 3.92 0.17 18.31
N ALA A 25 3.44 0.06 17.08
CA ALA A 25 4.04 0.72 15.92
C ALA A 25 4.10 2.25 16.09
N LYS A 26 3.03 2.88 16.61
CA LYS A 26 3.01 4.33 16.92
C LYS A 26 4.04 4.71 17.99
N LEU A 27 4.15 3.91 19.06
CA LEU A 27 5.13 4.15 20.11
C LEU A 27 6.57 4.00 19.60
N ILE A 28 6.82 3.01 18.76
CA ILE A 28 8.13 2.81 18.10
C ILE A 28 8.42 4.00 17.18
N ALA A 29 7.46 4.43 16.35
CA ALA A 29 7.63 5.57 15.45
C ALA A 29 7.97 6.86 16.20
N ALA A 30 7.24 7.18 17.27
CA ALA A 30 7.55 8.33 18.11
C ALA A 30 8.95 8.26 18.72
N ARG A 31 9.38 7.07 19.17
CA ARG A 31 10.74 6.86 19.71
C ARG A 31 11.83 6.99 18.65
N ILE A 32 11.58 6.50 17.45
CA ILE A 32 12.50 6.64 16.30
C ILE A 32 12.74 8.12 16.01
N GLU A 33 11.67 8.92 15.96
CA GLU A 33 11.75 10.37 15.72
C GLU A 33 12.50 11.09 16.85
N MET A 34 12.21 10.75 18.10
CA MET A 34 12.86 11.38 19.27
C MET A 34 14.37 11.11 19.35
N ASN A 35 14.79 9.89 19.00
CA ASN A 35 16.18 9.44 19.16
C ASN A 35 16.97 9.40 17.85
N ASN A 36 16.37 9.79 16.72
CA ASN A 36 16.96 9.70 15.38
C ASN A 36 17.50 8.30 15.04
N ILE A 37 16.76 7.25 15.39
CA ILE A 37 17.15 5.86 15.12
C ILE A 37 16.99 5.59 13.62
N PRO A 38 17.99 5.02 12.91
CA PRO A 38 17.94 4.84 11.44
C PRO A 38 17.08 3.64 11.01
N ILE A 39 15.79 3.68 11.32
CA ILE A 39 14.75 2.76 10.83
C ILE A 39 14.09 3.38 9.59
N LYS A 40 13.93 2.60 8.52
CA LYS A 40 13.37 3.09 7.25
C LYS A 40 11.85 3.00 7.22
N ALA A 41 11.29 1.89 7.72
CA ALA A 41 9.85 1.65 7.68
C ALA A 41 9.38 0.71 8.78
N ILE A 42 8.10 0.83 9.13
CA ILE A 42 7.36 -0.11 9.98
C ILE A 42 6.10 -0.55 9.23
N LEU A 43 5.95 -1.85 9.02
CA LEU A 43 4.75 -2.45 8.44
C LEU A 43 3.92 -3.08 9.56
N VAL A 44 2.64 -2.74 9.60
CA VAL A 44 1.65 -3.34 10.49
C VAL A 44 0.64 -4.12 9.65
N PRO A 45 0.79 -5.44 9.51
CA PRO A 45 -0.16 -6.27 8.77
C PRO A 45 -1.55 -6.24 9.43
N GLU A 46 -2.61 -6.19 8.61
CA GLU A 46 -3.97 -6.32 9.12
C GLU A 46 -4.39 -7.78 9.34
N THR A 47 -3.87 -8.68 8.52
CA THR A 47 -4.23 -10.11 8.54
C THR A 47 -3.35 -10.96 9.45
N LEU A 48 -2.15 -10.49 9.82
CA LEU A 48 -1.24 -11.17 10.74
C LEU A 48 -1.27 -10.51 12.12
N ARG A 49 -1.78 -11.24 13.11
CA ARG A 49 -1.89 -10.78 14.49
C ARG A 49 -0.63 -11.05 15.31
N GLY A 50 -0.29 -10.15 16.22
CA GLY A 50 0.79 -10.27 17.19
C GLY A 50 2.18 -10.01 16.62
N TYR A 51 2.28 -9.45 15.41
CA TYR A 51 3.56 -9.14 14.77
C TYR A 51 3.51 -7.80 14.06
N ILE A 52 4.67 -7.13 14.04
CA ILE A 52 4.98 -6.01 13.15
C ILE A 52 6.31 -6.30 12.46
N PHE A 53 6.54 -5.67 11.32
CA PHE A 53 7.82 -5.77 10.60
C PHE A 53 8.50 -4.41 10.59
N VAL A 54 9.82 -4.41 10.79
CA VAL A 54 10.64 -3.21 10.85
C VAL A 54 11.78 -3.35 9.87
N GLU A 55 11.97 -2.34 9.02
CA GLU A 55 13.05 -2.28 8.04
C GLU A 55 14.22 -1.45 8.58
N ALA A 56 15.41 -2.05 8.65
CA ALA A 56 16.62 -1.39 9.15
C ALA A 56 17.89 -2.01 8.54
N GLU A 57 19.02 -1.31 8.65
CA GLU A 57 20.33 -1.81 8.20
C GLU A 57 20.87 -2.94 9.09
N GLY A 58 20.43 -2.99 10.35
CA GLY A 58 20.85 -4.02 11.29
C GLY A 58 19.85 -4.23 12.45
N PRO A 59 19.91 -5.39 13.11
CA PRO A 59 18.99 -5.74 14.20
C PRO A 59 19.17 -4.86 15.45
N HIS A 60 20.35 -4.27 15.65
CA HIS A 60 20.66 -3.42 16.80
C HIS A 60 19.80 -2.14 16.81
N PHE A 61 19.53 -1.54 15.66
CA PHE A 61 18.61 -0.40 15.55
C PHE A 61 17.18 -0.77 15.92
N VAL A 62 16.75 -1.98 15.53
CA VAL A 62 15.41 -2.48 15.90
C VAL A 62 15.35 -2.73 17.40
N GLU A 63 16.39 -3.31 17.99
CA GLU A 63 16.48 -3.57 19.43
C GLU A 63 16.45 -2.27 20.24
N GLU A 64 17.17 -1.24 19.80
CA GLU A 64 17.14 0.11 20.38
C GLU A 64 15.75 0.76 20.30
N ALA A 65 15.08 0.62 19.15
CA ALA A 65 13.78 1.20 18.91
C ALA A 65 12.65 0.53 19.70
N ILE A 66 12.76 -0.77 20.01
CA ILE A 66 11.73 -1.50 20.75
C ILE A 66 11.99 -1.58 22.26
N ALA A 67 13.18 -1.20 22.72
CA ALA A 67 13.60 -1.31 24.12
C ALA A 67 12.66 -0.54 25.06
N GLY A 68 12.08 -1.25 26.04
CA GLY A 68 11.20 -0.65 27.05
C GLY A 68 9.81 -0.26 26.55
N ILE A 69 9.44 -0.58 25.31
CA ILE A 69 8.08 -0.30 24.79
C ILE A 69 7.11 -1.35 25.31
N ARG A 70 6.04 -0.87 25.95
CA ARG A 70 4.95 -1.73 26.46
C ARG A 70 4.31 -2.52 25.31
N HIS A 71 3.96 -3.78 25.56
CA HIS A 71 3.36 -4.71 24.60
C HIS A 71 4.29 -5.21 23.48
N VAL A 72 5.56 -4.78 23.45
CA VAL A 72 6.61 -5.52 22.75
C VAL A 72 6.99 -6.73 23.59
N ARG A 73 7.09 -7.91 22.97
CA ARG A 73 7.60 -9.13 23.62
C ARG A 73 9.07 -9.35 23.31
N SER A 74 9.42 -9.42 22.03
CA SER A 74 10.79 -9.63 21.57
C SER A 74 10.91 -9.42 20.06
N ARG A 75 12.13 -9.17 19.59
CA ARG A 75 12.49 -9.38 18.18
C ARG A 75 12.61 -10.88 17.91
N ILE A 76 12.10 -11.33 16.77
CA ILE A 76 12.30 -12.71 16.32
C ILE A 76 13.72 -12.84 15.74
N PRO A 77 14.50 -13.87 16.13
CA PRO A 77 15.80 -14.13 15.53
C PRO A 77 15.69 -14.37 14.02
N GLY A 78 16.72 -13.95 13.28
CA GLY A 78 16.74 -14.04 11.81
C GLY A 78 16.24 -12.78 11.11
N VAL A 79 16.19 -12.88 9.79
CA VAL A 79 15.72 -11.84 8.86
C VAL A 79 14.54 -12.41 8.08
N VAL A 80 13.59 -11.54 7.73
CA VAL A 80 12.42 -11.90 6.94
C VAL A 80 12.69 -11.47 5.50
N SER A 81 12.40 -12.35 4.54
CA SER A 81 12.52 -11.99 3.12
C SER A 81 11.35 -11.11 2.68
N PHE A 82 11.57 -10.25 1.68
CA PHE A 82 10.49 -9.39 1.16
C PHE A 82 9.30 -10.21 0.63
N SER A 83 9.56 -11.33 -0.05
CA SER A 83 8.53 -12.23 -0.58
C SER A 83 7.59 -12.79 0.50
N GLU A 84 8.05 -12.94 1.74
CA GLU A 84 7.20 -13.42 2.85
C GLU A 84 6.21 -12.37 3.35
N ILE A 85 6.56 -11.08 3.19
CA ILE A 85 5.74 -9.95 3.65
C ILE A 85 4.90 -9.32 2.54
N GLU A 86 5.21 -9.60 1.26
CA GLU A 86 4.52 -9.02 0.10
C GLU A 86 3.00 -9.19 0.18
N ARG A 87 2.52 -10.37 0.60
CA ARG A 87 1.10 -10.66 0.82
C ARG A 87 0.40 -9.80 1.86
N TYR A 88 1.15 -9.16 2.76
CA TYR A 88 0.62 -8.26 3.79
C TYR A 88 0.60 -6.80 3.34
N ILE A 89 1.25 -6.49 2.22
CA ILE A 89 1.22 -5.16 1.62
C ILE A 89 -0.08 -5.08 0.80
N VAL A 90 -1.14 -4.61 1.44
CA VAL A 90 -2.39 -4.33 0.76
C VAL A 90 -2.17 -3.08 -0.10
N ARG A 91 -2.11 -3.27 -1.43
CA ARG A 91 -2.28 -2.15 -2.36
C ARG A 91 -3.67 -1.59 -2.14
N LYS A 92 -3.79 -0.27 -1.92
CA LYS A 92 -5.10 0.38 -1.94
C LYS A 92 -5.79 0.00 -3.24
N PRO A 93 -7.00 -0.59 -3.21
CA PRO A 93 -7.72 -0.92 -4.43
C PRO A 93 -7.85 0.35 -5.27
N VAL A 94 -7.46 0.30 -6.54
CA VAL A 94 -7.48 1.47 -7.43
C VAL A 94 -8.89 2.09 -7.43
N ILE A 95 -9.93 1.26 -7.34
CA ILE A 95 -11.33 1.68 -7.26
C ILE A 95 -11.67 2.63 -6.11
N GLU A 96 -10.93 2.59 -4.99
CA GLU A 96 -11.16 3.52 -3.87
C GLU A 96 -10.69 4.93 -4.19
N GLU A 97 -9.75 5.07 -5.12
CA GLU A 97 -9.21 6.35 -5.55
C GLU A 97 -9.92 6.88 -6.80
N LEU A 98 -10.84 6.16 -7.42
CA LEU A 98 -11.55 6.62 -8.62
C LEU A 98 -12.88 7.29 -8.26
N ILE A 99 -13.24 8.33 -9.02
CA ILE A 99 -14.58 8.96 -8.97
C ILE A 99 -15.18 9.05 -10.37
N GLU A 100 -16.50 9.21 -10.43
CA GLU A 100 -17.19 9.45 -11.70
C GLU A 100 -16.65 10.72 -12.36
N ASN A 101 -16.59 10.70 -13.68
CA ASN A 101 -15.98 11.72 -14.54
C ASN A 101 -14.44 11.79 -14.52
N ASP A 102 -13.74 10.96 -13.74
CA ASP A 102 -12.27 10.83 -13.89
C ASP A 102 -11.91 10.39 -15.31
N ILE A 103 -10.82 10.92 -15.85
CA ILE A 103 -10.23 10.42 -17.10
C ILE A 103 -9.17 9.41 -16.75
N VAL A 104 -9.33 8.21 -17.27
CA VAL A 104 -8.44 7.08 -17.07
C VAL A 104 -7.87 6.59 -18.41
N GLU A 105 -6.72 5.94 -18.34
CA GLU A 105 -6.16 5.15 -19.44
C GLU A 105 -6.40 3.68 -19.14
N VAL A 106 -6.89 2.94 -20.13
CA VAL A 106 -7.07 1.49 -20.01
C VAL A 106 -5.71 0.81 -20.17
N THR A 107 -5.25 0.05 -19.17
CA THR A 107 -3.93 -0.60 -19.16
C THR A 107 -3.97 -2.07 -19.58
N GLY A 108 -5.17 -2.67 -19.68
CA GLY A 108 -5.38 -4.09 -19.98
C GLY A 108 -6.60 -4.37 -20.85
N GLY A 109 -6.68 -5.57 -21.40
CA GLY A 109 -7.76 -5.98 -22.29
C GLY A 109 -7.65 -5.39 -23.72
N PRO A 110 -8.69 -5.58 -24.55
CA PRO A 110 -8.66 -5.17 -25.97
C PRO A 110 -8.61 -3.65 -26.18
N PHE A 111 -8.94 -2.87 -25.15
CA PHE A 111 -8.97 -1.41 -25.20
C PHE A 111 -7.71 -0.75 -24.63
N LYS A 112 -6.65 -1.54 -24.39
CA LYS A 112 -5.39 -1.06 -23.81
C LYS A 112 -4.80 0.12 -24.60
N GLY A 113 -4.42 1.17 -23.88
CA GLY A 113 -3.80 2.40 -24.39
C GLY A 113 -4.80 3.52 -24.69
N MET A 114 -6.10 3.25 -24.71
CA MET A 114 -7.10 4.29 -24.96
C MET A 114 -7.46 5.06 -23.70
N ARG A 115 -7.74 6.36 -23.87
CA ARG A 115 -8.31 7.19 -22.81
C ARG A 115 -9.82 7.04 -22.74
N ALA A 116 -10.35 6.99 -21.53
CA ALA A 116 -11.76 6.85 -21.27
C ALA A 116 -12.19 7.70 -20.08
N LYS A 117 -13.45 8.13 -20.07
CA LYS A 117 -14.08 8.80 -18.94
C LYS A 117 -14.89 7.79 -18.14
N ILE A 118 -14.74 7.81 -16.82
CA ILE A 118 -15.57 6.97 -15.94
C ILE A 118 -16.98 7.53 -15.90
N THR A 119 -17.97 6.69 -16.21
CA THR A 119 -19.40 7.04 -16.12
C THR A 119 -20.07 6.46 -14.89
N ARG A 120 -19.59 5.32 -14.39
CA ARG A 120 -20.14 4.66 -13.19
C ARG A 120 -19.09 3.80 -12.51
N ILE A 121 -19.15 3.71 -11.19
CA ILE A 121 -18.27 2.86 -10.38
C ILE A 121 -19.10 1.89 -9.54
N ASP A 122 -18.79 0.60 -9.62
CA ASP A 122 -19.34 -0.43 -8.74
C ASP A 122 -18.26 -0.94 -7.78
N LYS A 123 -18.16 -0.27 -6.62
CA LYS A 123 -17.19 -0.62 -5.56
C LYS A 123 -17.36 -2.04 -5.02
N SER A 124 -18.58 -2.58 -5.05
CA SER A 124 -18.85 -3.91 -4.52
C SER A 124 -18.26 -5.01 -5.39
N LYS A 125 -18.20 -4.76 -6.71
CA LYS A 125 -17.68 -5.71 -7.71
C LYS A 125 -16.26 -5.41 -8.17
N GLY A 126 -15.69 -4.26 -7.82
CA GLY A 126 -14.38 -3.87 -8.33
C GLY A 126 -14.41 -3.42 -9.79
N GLU A 127 -15.57 -3.03 -10.31
CA GLU A 127 -15.79 -2.74 -11.73
C GLU A 127 -16.05 -1.25 -11.99
N VAL A 128 -15.58 -0.75 -13.13
CA VAL A 128 -15.81 0.62 -13.62
C VAL A 128 -16.40 0.58 -15.02
N THR A 129 -17.44 1.38 -15.24
CA THR A 129 -18.01 1.61 -16.57
C THR A 129 -17.36 2.84 -17.18
N LEU A 130 -16.90 2.69 -18.42
CA LEU A 130 -16.07 3.65 -19.13
C LEU A 130 -16.73 4.06 -20.45
N GLU A 131 -16.46 5.30 -20.84
CA GLU A 131 -16.76 5.87 -22.13
C GLU A 131 -15.47 6.29 -22.83
N LEU A 132 -15.13 5.67 -23.97
CA LEU A 132 -13.86 5.93 -24.68
C LEU A 132 -13.87 7.33 -25.31
N LEU A 133 -12.83 8.13 -25.10
CA LEU A 133 -12.76 9.50 -25.64
C LEU A 133 -12.30 9.56 -27.11
N GLU A 134 -11.66 8.50 -27.60
CA GLU A 134 -11.07 8.42 -28.95
C GLU A 134 -12.02 7.83 -30.00
N ALA A 135 -13.22 7.40 -29.60
CA ALA A 135 -14.20 6.77 -30.49
C ALA A 135 -15.29 7.75 -30.94
N SER A 136 -15.65 7.72 -32.23
CA SER A 136 -16.73 8.53 -32.81
C SER A 136 -18.14 8.08 -32.38
N PHE A 137 -18.26 6.88 -31.81
CA PHE A 137 -19.47 6.34 -31.19
C PHE A 137 -19.06 5.57 -29.94
N THR A 138 -19.65 5.89 -28.80
CA THR A 138 -19.20 5.38 -27.50
C THR A 138 -20.24 4.44 -26.91
N LEU A 139 -19.97 3.13 -27.03
CA LEU A 139 -20.69 2.14 -26.22
C LEU A 139 -20.02 2.09 -24.83
N PRO A 140 -20.80 2.15 -23.73
CA PRO A 140 -20.23 2.02 -22.40
C PRO A 140 -19.67 0.61 -22.22
N ILE A 141 -18.41 0.51 -21.80
CA ILE A 141 -17.75 -0.76 -21.50
C ILE A 141 -17.51 -0.88 -20.00
N THR A 142 -17.70 -2.07 -19.44
CA THR A 142 -17.37 -2.35 -18.04
C THR A 142 -16.10 -3.17 -17.96
N VAL A 143 -15.14 -2.70 -17.17
CA VAL A 143 -13.86 -3.37 -16.94
C VAL A 143 -13.54 -3.43 -15.46
N HIS A 144 -12.65 -4.34 -15.06
CA HIS A 144 -12.12 -4.37 -13.71
C HIS A 144 -11.27 -3.12 -13.45
N SER A 145 -11.37 -2.57 -12.25
CA SER A 145 -10.67 -1.36 -11.81
C SER A 145 -9.14 -1.46 -11.88
N ASP A 146 -8.58 -2.68 -11.81
CA ASP A 146 -7.14 -2.91 -11.98
C ASP A 146 -6.64 -2.66 -13.41
N TYR A 147 -7.55 -2.62 -14.40
CA TYR A 147 -7.22 -2.33 -15.80
C TYR A 147 -7.34 -0.86 -16.16
N VAL A 148 -7.53 0.02 -15.17
CA VAL A 148 -7.56 1.46 -15.41
C VAL A 148 -6.49 2.16 -14.59
N LYS A 149 -5.91 3.19 -15.18
CA LYS A 149 -4.96 4.08 -14.53
C LYS A 149 -5.48 5.50 -14.63
N LEU A 150 -5.59 6.17 -13.49
CA LEU A 150 -5.99 7.58 -13.44
C LEU A 150 -5.00 8.46 -14.23
N VAL A 151 -5.53 9.29 -15.12
CA VAL A 151 -4.77 10.28 -15.90
C VAL A 151 -5.12 11.68 -15.44
N GLU A 152 -6.40 11.97 -15.27
CA GLU A 152 -6.89 13.27 -14.84
C GLU A 152 -8.04 13.09 -13.86
N LYS A 153 -7.97 13.81 -12.74
CA LYS A 153 -9.06 13.87 -11.77
C LYS A 153 -10.20 14.73 -12.30
N ALA A 154 -11.43 14.28 -12.10
CA ALA A 154 -12.60 15.11 -12.33
C ALA A 154 -12.47 16.41 -11.52
N LYS A 155 -12.70 17.55 -12.17
CA LYS A 155 -12.77 18.83 -11.47
C LYS A 155 -13.93 18.77 -10.50
N THR A 156 -13.65 18.82 -9.21
CA THR A 156 -14.68 19.04 -8.20
C THR A 156 -15.08 20.51 -8.30
N GLU A 157 -16.23 20.80 -8.91
CA GLU A 157 -16.89 22.09 -8.71
C GLU A 157 -17.36 22.13 -7.25
N GLY A 158 -16.49 22.64 -6.38
CA GLY A 158 -16.71 22.64 -4.93
C GLY A 158 -15.56 23.26 -4.16
N GLY A 159 -14.99 24.35 -4.69
CA GLY A 159 -14.19 25.29 -3.92
C GLY A 159 -15.06 26.48 -3.55
N GLU A 160 -15.92 26.31 -2.55
CA GLU A 160 -16.41 27.48 -1.80
C GLU A 160 -15.31 27.85 -0.79
N ALA A 161 -14.97 29.14 -0.82
CA ALA A 161 -14.00 29.80 0.03
C ALA A 161 -14.47 29.89 1.49
#